data_AF-A0A1V4ZXZ9-F1
#
_entry.id   AF-A0A1V4ZXZ9-F1
#
_cell.length_a   1.000
_cell.length_b   1.000
_cell.length_c   1.000
_cell.angle_alpha   90.00
_cell.angle_beta   90.00
_cell.angle_gamma   90.00
#
_symmetry.space_group_name_H-M   'P 1'
#
loop_
_entity.id
_entity.type
_entity.pdbx_description
1 polymer ?
#
loop_
_entity_poly.entity_id
_entity_poly.type
_entity_poly.pdbx_seq_one_letter_code
_entity_poly.pdbx_strand_id
1 'polypeptide(L)'
;MTCMQDLIPRSCRGRTLIALLTLCLLGMPAAAAVLETTYMGRITALDPLSGTITIRAESQYSCDYSGSVAVCSFAPITPMQVVGTVSDEGIFNTFRNNDPVVATILGASGGEWAGFALVAPVPGTDQWAATEVFGDPHTIPVNLAGNYEMDYSTTPDCSACTGSVCKAQSAHVVLKSEGNIVLERSLTAGNSARYSGRNDGSSVSILYLSGEADSGPCSPAGAMAGMQPISNFIIHVVPPIGQAGTPGIVTHPTAAGIEPKVTPLATPAATQAPSGCALVVTAFCIVAVGLRRRFS
;
A
#
# COMPACT_ATOMS: atom_id res chain seq x y z
N MET A 1 -6.25 -14.71 68.68
CA MET A 1 -5.50 -14.16 67.53
C MET A 1 -6.50 -13.44 66.65
N THR A 2 -6.58 -12.14 66.84
CA THR A 2 -7.59 -11.25 66.27
C THR A 2 -7.18 -10.81 64.88
N CYS A 3 -8.21 -10.74 64.05
CA CYS A 3 -8.26 -10.28 62.68
C CYS A 3 -7.61 -8.90 62.51
N MET A 4 -6.73 -8.75 61.52
CA MET A 4 -6.29 -7.45 60.99
C MET A 4 -6.47 -7.48 59.48
N GLN A 5 -7.73 -7.37 59.04
CA GLN A 5 -8.10 -7.09 57.66
C GLN A 5 -8.20 -5.58 57.50
N ASP A 6 -7.15 -5.01 56.90
CA ASP A 6 -7.00 -3.59 56.64
C ASP A 6 -8.13 -3.03 55.76
N LEU A 7 -8.73 -1.96 56.27
CA LEU A 7 -9.70 -1.10 55.62
C LEU A 7 -9.01 -0.27 54.53
N ILE A 8 -9.07 -0.73 53.28
CA ILE A 8 -8.86 0.16 52.13
C ILE A 8 -10.22 0.81 51.81
N PRO A 9 -10.38 2.14 51.95
CA PRO A 9 -11.64 2.83 51.70
C PRO A 9 -12.07 2.63 50.24
N ARG A 10 -13.29 2.12 50.04
CA ARG A 10 -13.90 1.83 48.72
C ARG A 10 -13.91 3.03 47.75
N SER A 11 -13.73 4.26 48.26
CA SER A 11 -13.66 5.50 47.50
C SER A 11 -12.35 5.69 46.69
N CYS A 12 -11.24 5.05 47.09
CA CYS A 12 -9.95 5.18 46.37
C CYS A 12 -9.84 4.29 45.14
N ARG A 13 -10.54 3.15 45.07
CA ARG A 13 -10.41 2.18 43.95
C ARG A 13 -10.85 2.75 42.60
N GLY A 14 -11.89 3.58 42.57
CA GLY A 14 -12.43 4.12 41.32
C GLY A 14 -11.50 5.13 40.64
N ARG A 15 -10.80 5.96 41.43
CA ARG A 15 -9.89 6.99 40.89
C ARG A 15 -8.62 6.38 40.34
N THR A 16 -8.08 5.34 40.97
CA THR A 16 -6.88 4.64 40.49
C THR A 16 -7.15 3.92 39.17
N LEU A 17 -8.34 3.31 39.02
CA LEU A 17 -8.71 2.57 37.81
C LEU A 17 -8.92 3.49 36.60
N ILE A 18 -9.53 4.67 36.82
CA ILE A 18 -9.67 5.71 35.78
C ILE A 18 -8.30 6.25 35.39
N ALA A 19 -7.42 6.55 36.36
CA ALA A 19 -6.07 7.02 36.06
C ALA A 19 -5.26 5.99 35.26
N LEU A 20 -5.37 4.70 35.59
CA LEU A 20 -4.74 3.60 34.85
C LEU A 20 -5.28 3.47 33.41
N LEU A 21 -6.60 3.53 33.22
CA LEU A 21 -7.21 3.49 31.89
C LEU A 21 -6.80 4.69 31.02
N THR A 22 -6.76 5.89 31.61
CA THR A 22 -6.35 7.12 30.89
C THR A 22 -4.87 7.07 30.52
N LEU A 23 -4.02 6.53 31.40
CA LEU A 23 -2.59 6.34 31.12
C LEU A 23 -2.35 5.26 30.05
N CYS A 24 -3.13 4.17 30.06
CA CYS A 24 -3.06 3.14 29.01
C CYS A 24 -3.50 3.67 27.63
N LEU A 25 -4.48 4.58 27.57
CA LEU A 25 -4.93 5.21 26.32
C LEU A 25 -3.90 6.21 25.75
N LEU A 26 -3.11 6.86 26.62
CA LEU A 26 -2.03 7.78 26.20
C LEU A 26 -0.73 7.04 25.84
N GLY A 27 -0.59 5.77 26.23
CA GLY A 27 0.58 4.93 25.95
C GLY A 27 0.51 4.13 24.66
N MET A 28 -0.58 4.23 23.89
CA MET A 28 -0.67 3.54 22.60
C MET A 28 0.22 4.24 21.58
N PRO A 29 1.16 3.54 20.93
CA PRO A 29 1.98 4.13 19.87
C PRO A 29 1.05 4.59 18.74
N ALA A 30 1.13 5.87 18.38
CA ALA A 30 0.48 6.39 17.18
C ALA A 30 1.16 5.77 15.97
N ALA A 31 0.53 4.76 15.36
CA ALA A 31 0.98 4.24 14.07
C ALA A 31 0.72 5.31 13.01
N ALA A 32 1.78 5.88 12.44
CA ALA A 32 1.68 6.70 11.25
C ALA A 32 1.43 5.78 10.06
N ALA A 33 0.18 5.68 9.61
CA ALA A 33 -0.13 5.00 8.36
C ALA A 33 0.29 5.93 7.20
N VAL A 34 1.30 5.52 6.43
CA VAL A 34 1.58 6.14 5.14
C VAL A 34 0.40 5.80 4.24
N LEU A 35 -0.28 6.82 3.71
CA LEU A 35 -1.43 6.61 2.84
C LEU A 35 -0.94 6.16 1.47
N GLU A 36 -1.28 4.93 1.11
CA GLU A 36 -1.12 4.42 -0.25
C GLU A 36 -2.33 4.84 -1.07
N THR A 37 -2.11 5.30 -2.30
CA THR A 37 -3.22 5.55 -3.23
C THR A 37 -2.89 5.02 -4.60
N THR A 38 -3.75 4.14 -5.11
CA THR A 38 -3.60 3.55 -6.44
C THR A 38 -4.50 4.24 -7.45
N TYR A 39 -3.91 4.61 -8.58
CA TYR A 39 -4.58 5.21 -9.72
C TYR A 39 -4.45 4.33 -10.95
N MET A 40 -5.44 4.44 -11.83
CA MET A 40 -5.34 3.98 -13.21
C MET A 40 -5.48 5.19 -14.14
N GLY A 41 -4.67 5.24 -15.18
CA GLY A 41 -4.63 6.39 -16.07
C GLY A 41 -3.61 6.23 -17.19
N ARG A 42 -3.06 7.35 -17.66
CA ARG A 42 -2.05 7.38 -18.72
C ARG A 42 -0.87 8.26 -18.38
N ILE A 43 0.32 7.87 -18.83
CA ILE A 43 1.52 8.71 -18.70
C ILE A 43 1.36 9.97 -19.54
N THR A 44 1.64 11.13 -18.93
CA THR A 44 1.64 12.42 -19.64
C THR A 44 3.01 13.07 -19.72
N ALA A 45 3.90 12.75 -18.78
CA ALA A 45 5.29 13.20 -18.83
C ALA A 45 6.23 12.19 -18.16
N LEU A 46 7.44 12.10 -18.72
CA LEU A 46 8.57 11.35 -18.22
C LEU A 46 9.75 12.31 -18.12
N ASP A 47 10.30 12.50 -16.92
CA ASP A 47 11.46 13.36 -16.70
C ASP A 47 12.59 12.56 -16.02
N PRO A 48 13.54 12.00 -16.81
CA PRO A 48 14.65 11.23 -16.28
C PRO A 48 15.65 12.10 -15.51
N LEU A 49 15.67 13.43 -15.70
CA LEU A 49 16.59 14.30 -14.99
C LEU A 49 16.15 14.53 -13.55
N SER A 50 14.85 14.65 -13.31
CA SER A 50 14.28 14.73 -11.96
C SER A 50 13.89 13.38 -11.37
N GLY A 51 13.96 12.30 -12.16
CA GLY A 51 13.51 10.98 -11.74
C GLY A 51 12.01 10.92 -11.49
N THR A 52 11.22 11.70 -12.24
CA THR A 52 9.76 11.80 -12.03
C THR A 52 8.96 11.28 -13.21
N ILE A 53 7.82 10.66 -12.89
CA ILE A 53 6.78 10.29 -13.85
C ILE A 53 5.49 11.00 -13.46
N THR A 54 4.83 11.58 -14.47
CA THR A 54 3.51 12.19 -14.31
C THR A 54 2.46 11.37 -15.05
N ILE A 55 1.38 11.04 -14.35
CA ILE A 55 0.21 10.38 -14.92
C ILE A 55 -1.01 11.29 -14.86
N ARG A 56 -1.84 11.23 -15.90
CA ARG A 56 -3.24 11.68 -15.84
C ARG A 56 -4.07 10.53 -15.30
N ALA A 57 -4.38 10.57 -14.01
CA ALA A 57 -5.24 9.61 -13.35
C ALA A 57 -6.69 9.85 -13.77
N GLU A 58 -7.40 8.79 -14.15
CA GLU A 58 -8.81 8.82 -14.59
C GLU A 58 -9.70 7.93 -13.72
N SER A 59 -9.10 6.96 -13.03
CA SER A 59 -9.77 6.14 -12.02
C SER A 59 -8.87 5.97 -10.78
N GLN A 60 -9.50 5.72 -9.64
CA GLN A 60 -8.82 5.43 -8.38
C GLN A 60 -9.31 4.08 -7.82
N TYR A 61 -8.39 3.29 -7.28
CA TYR A 61 -8.73 2.05 -6.61
C TYR A 61 -9.23 2.34 -5.20
N SER A 62 -10.36 1.74 -4.84
CA SER A 62 -10.91 1.83 -3.49
C SER A 62 -11.73 0.59 -3.15
N CYS A 63 -11.90 0.32 -1.86
CA CYS A 63 -12.73 -0.76 -1.35
C CYS A 63 -13.99 -0.19 -0.71
N ASP A 64 -15.15 -0.71 -1.12
CA ASP A 64 -16.41 -0.48 -0.42
C ASP A 64 -16.58 -1.51 0.71
N TYR A 65 -16.77 -1.00 1.93
CA TYR A 65 -16.98 -1.79 3.15
C TYR A 65 -18.43 -1.74 3.64
N SER A 66 -19.37 -1.27 2.82
CA SER A 66 -20.79 -1.22 3.16
C SER A 66 -21.42 -2.61 3.35
N GLY A 67 -20.83 -3.65 2.75
CA GLY A 67 -21.24 -5.05 2.87
C GLY A 67 -20.49 -5.84 3.95
N SER A 68 -20.83 -7.13 4.08
CA SER A 68 -20.09 -8.08 4.94
C SER A 68 -18.73 -8.50 4.37
N VAL A 69 -18.49 -8.23 3.09
CA VAL A 69 -17.24 -8.48 2.37
C VAL A 69 -16.84 -7.19 1.67
N ALA A 70 -15.58 -6.80 1.81
CA ALA A 70 -15.05 -5.64 1.12
C ALA A 70 -15.00 -5.90 -0.39
N VAL A 71 -15.56 -5.00 -1.18
CA VAL A 71 -15.52 -5.07 -2.65
C VAL A 71 -14.60 -3.98 -3.16
N CYS A 72 -13.46 -4.38 -3.73
CA CYS A 72 -12.44 -3.45 -4.20
C CYS A 72 -12.44 -3.36 -5.72
N SER A 73 -12.46 -2.14 -6.25
CA SER A 73 -12.47 -1.89 -7.69
C SER A 73 -11.96 -0.49 -8.02
N PHE A 74 -11.64 -0.27 -9.30
CA PHE A 74 -11.38 1.06 -9.82
C PHE A 74 -12.69 1.81 -10.07
N ALA A 75 -12.85 2.96 -9.44
CA ALA A 75 -13.95 3.89 -9.69
C ALA A 75 -13.45 5.09 -10.51
N PRO A 76 -14.21 5.58 -11.51
CA PRO A 76 -13.87 6.78 -12.24
C PRO A 76 -13.77 8.00 -11.31
N ILE A 77 -12.78 8.85 -11.56
CA ILE A 77 -12.58 10.12 -10.85
C ILE A 77 -12.56 11.28 -11.84
N THR A 78 -12.63 12.52 -11.32
CA THR A 78 -12.32 13.69 -12.16
C THR A 78 -10.84 13.62 -12.56
N PRO A 79 -10.49 13.68 -13.86
CA PRO A 79 -9.11 13.50 -14.26
C PRO A 79 -8.15 14.51 -13.62
N MET A 80 -7.04 14.04 -13.08
CA MET A 80 -6.04 14.88 -12.41
C MET A 80 -4.61 14.40 -12.71
N GLN A 81 -3.64 15.30 -12.54
CA GLN A 81 -2.22 14.97 -12.70
C GLN A 81 -1.65 14.51 -11.35
N VAL A 82 -1.00 13.35 -11.36
CA VAL A 82 -0.28 12.81 -10.22
C VAL A 82 1.18 12.66 -10.63
N VAL A 83 2.06 13.31 -9.88
CA VAL A 83 3.51 13.26 -10.08
C VAL A 83 4.10 12.39 -8.99
N GLY A 84 5.08 11.57 -9.31
CA GLY A 84 5.85 10.87 -8.28
C GLY A 84 7.25 10.52 -8.76
N THR A 85 8.13 10.27 -7.79
CA THR A 85 9.50 9.80 -8.03
C THR A 85 9.53 8.29 -8.21
N VAL A 86 10.51 7.79 -8.96
CA VAL A 86 10.73 6.36 -9.20
C VAL A 86 12.06 5.95 -8.59
N SER A 87 12.13 4.75 -8.02
CA SER A 87 13.37 4.22 -7.41
C SER A 87 14.30 3.53 -8.41
N ASP A 88 13.86 3.27 -9.65
CA ASP A 88 14.64 2.65 -10.72
C ASP A 88 14.58 3.47 -12.01
N GLU A 89 15.74 3.78 -12.60
CA GLU A 89 15.84 4.57 -13.84
C GLU A 89 15.46 3.78 -15.10
N GLY A 90 15.48 2.43 -15.03
CA GLY A 90 15.12 1.55 -16.15
C GLY A 90 13.69 1.80 -16.65
N ILE A 91 12.81 2.28 -15.77
CA ILE A 91 11.43 2.65 -16.11
C ILE A 91 11.33 3.64 -17.27
N PHE A 92 12.28 4.60 -17.39
CA PHE A 92 12.26 5.59 -18.46
C PHE A 92 12.59 5.00 -19.84
N ASN A 93 13.24 3.82 -19.87
CA ASN A 93 13.51 3.10 -21.11
C ASN A 93 12.35 2.21 -21.53
N THR A 94 11.51 1.79 -20.59
CA THR A 94 10.36 0.91 -20.83
C THR A 94 9.11 1.69 -21.22
N PHE A 95 8.76 2.72 -20.45
CA PHE A 95 7.51 3.44 -20.60
C PHE A 95 7.58 4.58 -21.61
N ARG A 96 6.43 4.93 -22.19
CA ARG A 96 6.25 6.02 -23.15
C ARG A 96 5.08 6.91 -22.74
N ASN A 97 5.11 8.14 -23.23
CA ASN A 97 3.94 9.02 -23.11
C ASN A 97 2.72 8.35 -23.73
N ASN A 98 1.57 8.54 -23.09
CA ASN A 98 0.27 7.96 -23.42
C ASN A 98 0.11 6.46 -23.11
N ASP A 99 1.11 5.79 -22.55
CA ASP A 99 0.96 4.41 -22.09
C ASP A 99 -0.10 4.30 -20.98
N PRO A 100 -1.01 3.33 -21.05
CA PRO A 100 -1.95 3.03 -19.98
C PRO A 100 -1.25 2.37 -18.80
N VAL A 101 -1.50 2.87 -17.59
CA VAL A 101 -0.77 2.46 -16.39
C VAL A 101 -1.68 2.31 -15.18
N VAL A 102 -1.26 1.44 -14.27
CA VAL A 102 -1.75 1.37 -12.88
C VAL A 102 -0.57 1.68 -11.98
N ALA A 103 -0.72 2.63 -11.07
CA ALA A 103 0.38 3.09 -10.23
C ALA A 103 -0.10 3.42 -8.81
N THR A 104 0.70 3.06 -7.81
CA THR A 104 0.44 3.31 -6.39
C THR A 104 1.49 4.28 -5.84
N ILE A 105 1.03 5.38 -5.25
CA ILE A 105 1.88 6.42 -4.67
C ILE A 105 1.80 6.40 -3.14
N LEU A 106 2.93 6.68 -2.49
CA LEU A 106 3.03 6.86 -1.04
C LEU A 106 2.89 8.33 -0.67
N GLY A 107 1.99 8.65 0.27
CA GLY A 107 1.89 9.96 0.91
C GLY A 107 0.98 10.96 0.18
N ALA A 108 1.18 11.20 -1.12
CA ALA A 108 0.33 11.98 -2.06
C ALA A 108 1.11 12.25 -3.37
N SER A 109 0.53 13.01 -4.30
CA SER A 109 1.26 13.59 -5.44
C SER A 109 2.50 14.36 -4.96
N GLY A 110 3.65 14.10 -5.59
CA GLY A 110 4.98 14.53 -5.17
C GLY A 110 5.72 13.50 -4.31
N GLY A 111 5.07 12.40 -3.91
CA GLY A 111 5.67 11.27 -3.21
C GLY A 111 6.37 10.27 -4.14
N GLU A 112 6.72 9.12 -3.59
CA GLU A 112 7.36 8.02 -4.31
C GLU A 112 6.31 7.03 -4.83
N TRP A 113 6.51 6.56 -6.07
CA TRP A 113 5.73 5.45 -6.62
C TRP A 113 6.18 4.15 -5.93
N ALA A 114 5.31 3.58 -5.09
CA ALA A 114 5.55 2.27 -4.48
C ALA A 114 5.48 1.15 -5.52
N GLY A 115 4.57 1.27 -6.49
CA GLY A 115 4.42 0.32 -7.60
C GLY A 115 3.93 1.05 -8.85
N PHE A 116 4.45 0.66 -10.01
CA PHE A 116 4.14 1.29 -11.28
C PHE A 116 4.10 0.23 -12.39
N ALA A 117 2.93 0.03 -12.99
CA ALA A 117 2.70 -1.06 -13.94
C ALA A 117 2.21 -0.55 -15.30
N LEU A 118 2.79 -1.10 -16.37
CA LEU A 118 2.25 -1.00 -17.73
C LEU A 118 1.14 -2.01 -17.85
N VAL A 119 -0.05 -1.59 -18.28
CA VAL A 119 -1.22 -2.47 -18.36
C VAL A 119 -1.77 -2.57 -19.76
N ALA A 120 -2.28 -3.74 -20.12
CA ALA A 120 -2.99 -3.97 -21.37
C ALA A 120 -4.42 -4.46 -21.09
N PRO A 121 -5.41 -4.11 -21.93
CA PRO A 121 -6.74 -4.67 -21.79
C PRO A 121 -6.70 -6.17 -22.08
N VAL A 122 -7.41 -6.96 -21.27
CA VAL A 122 -7.55 -8.40 -21.46
C VAL A 122 -8.67 -8.68 -22.47
N PRO A 123 -8.39 -9.32 -23.62
CA PRO A 123 -9.40 -9.53 -24.66
C PRO A 123 -10.66 -10.24 -24.16
N GLY A 124 -11.83 -9.70 -24.51
CA GLY A 124 -13.12 -10.27 -24.13
C GLY A 124 -13.57 -9.96 -22.70
N THR A 125 -12.86 -9.07 -21.99
CA THR A 125 -13.20 -8.64 -20.62
C THR A 125 -13.00 -7.13 -20.46
N ASP A 126 -13.53 -6.57 -19.38
CA ASP A 126 -13.25 -5.19 -18.95
C ASP A 126 -12.04 -5.09 -18.00
N GLN A 127 -11.23 -6.15 -17.92
CA GLN A 127 -10.09 -6.23 -17.03
C GLN A 127 -8.80 -5.75 -17.70
N TRP A 128 -7.90 -5.24 -16.86
CA TRP A 128 -6.55 -4.87 -17.24
C TRP A 128 -5.56 -5.86 -16.66
N ALA A 129 -4.50 -6.17 -17.38
CA ALA A 129 -3.42 -7.02 -16.90
C ALA A 129 -2.07 -6.32 -17.08
N ALA A 130 -1.20 -6.46 -16.08
CA ALA A 130 0.13 -5.88 -16.09
C ALA A 130 1.08 -6.69 -16.96
N THR A 131 1.79 -6.01 -17.87
CA THR A 131 2.86 -6.59 -18.69
C THR A 131 4.25 -6.19 -18.18
N GLU A 132 4.34 -5.06 -17.49
CA GLU A 132 5.55 -4.58 -16.82
C GLU A 132 5.15 -4.11 -15.43
N VAL A 133 5.97 -4.39 -14.41
CA VAL A 133 5.80 -3.84 -13.05
C VAL A 133 7.17 -3.40 -12.55
N PHE A 134 7.24 -2.17 -12.04
CA PHE A 134 8.37 -1.60 -11.33
C PHE A 134 7.93 -1.26 -9.91
N GLY A 135 8.75 -1.57 -8.89
CA GLY A 135 8.38 -1.39 -7.50
C GLY A 135 7.74 -2.63 -6.88
N ASP A 136 6.84 -2.44 -5.93
CA ASP A 136 6.23 -3.48 -5.13
C ASP A 136 4.98 -4.06 -5.81
N PRO A 137 5.01 -5.34 -6.25
CA PRO A 137 3.87 -5.94 -6.92
C PRO A 137 2.66 -6.10 -6.00
N HIS A 138 2.81 -6.15 -4.67
CA HIS A 138 1.66 -6.21 -3.75
C HIS A 138 0.84 -4.92 -3.73
N THR A 139 1.43 -3.80 -4.16
CA THR A 139 0.73 -2.51 -4.23
C THR A 139 -0.07 -2.34 -5.53
N ILE A 140 0.05 -3.27 -6.48
CA ILE A 140 -0.60 -3.19 -7.78
C ILE A 140 -1.81 -4.14 -7.84
N PRO A 141 -3.05 -3.63 -7.82
CA PRO A 141 -4.27 -4.45 -7.74
C PRO A 141 -4.74 -4.93 -9.12
N VAL A 142 -3.81 -5.32 -9.99
CA VAL A 142 -4.09 -5.96 -11.29
C VAL A 142 -3.23 -7.19 -11.46
N ASN A 143 -3.79 -8.23 -12.07
CA ASN A 143 -3.07 -9.47 -12.32
C ASN A 143 -2.01 -9.29 -13.41
N LEU A 144 -1.00 -10.16 -13.41
CA LEU A 144 -0.04 -10.22 -14.51
C LEU A 144 -0.72 -10.79 -15.77
N ALA A 145 -0.30 -10.33 -16.93
CA ALA A 145 -0.80 -10.80 -18.23
C ALA A 145 -0.59 -12.32 -18.39
N GLY A 146 -1.48 -13.00 -19.11
CA GLY A 146 -1.38 -14.44 -19.32
C GLY A 146 -1.78 -15.30 -18.11
N ASN A 147 -2.54 -14.77 -17.15
CA ASN A 147 -2.96 -15.51 -15.93
C ASN A 147 -1.77 -15.96 -15.07
N TYR A 148 -0.70 -15.18 -15.08
CA TYR A 148 0.37 -15.31 -14.11
C TYR A 148 -0.03 -14.61 -12.82
N GLU A 149 0.41 -15.18 -11.70
CA GLU A 149 0.24 -14.62 -10.36
C GLU A 149 1.58 -14.74 -9.65
N MET A 150 2.03 -13.67 -9.01
CA MET A 150 3.28 -13.65 -8.27
C MET A 150 2.96 -13.32 -6.81
N ASP A 151 3.44 -14.18 -5.92
CA ASP A 151 3.52 -13.91 -4.50
C ASP A 151 4.98 -13.78 -4.10
N TYR A 152 5.25 -13.03 -3.03
CA TYR A 152 6.56 -13.04 -2.42
C TYR A 152 6.50 -12.86 -0.90
N SER A 153 7.57 -13.28 -0.24
CA SER A 153 7.84 -12.97 1.17
C SER A 153 9.30 -12.59 1.32
N THR A 154 9.63 -11.74 2.30
CA THR A 154 11.00 -11.27 2.50
C THR A 154 11.60 -11.83 3.79
N THR A 155 12.91 -12.08 3.76
CA THR A 155 13.68 -12.48 4.95
C THR A 155 14.43 -11.24 5.46
N PRO A 156 14.21 -10.81 6.72
CA PRO A 156 14.89 -9.63 7.26
C PRO A 156 16.37 -9.90 7.56
N ASP A 157 17.21 -8.88 7.39
CA ASP A 157 18.58 -8.87 7.92
C ASP A 157 18.56 -8.47 9.40
N CYS A 158 18.51 -9.48 10.28
CA CYS A 158 18.46 -9.26 11.72
C CYS A 158 19.76 -8.72 12.33
N SER A 159 20.87 -8.71 11.59
CA SER A 159 22.15 -8.20 12.13
C SER A 159 22.18 -6.67 12.23
N ALA A 160 21.38 -5.99 11.41
CA ALA A 160 21.33 -4.53 11.30
C ALA A 160 19.91 -3.96 11.49
N CYS A 161 18.95 -4.78 11.96
CA CYS A 161 17.56 -4.34 12.05
C CYS A 161 17.29 -3.43 13.25
N THR A 162 16.71 -2.27 12.99
CA THR A 162 16.25 -1.34 14.01
C THR A 162 14.86 -0.82 13.65
N GLY A 163 13.91 -0.89 14.58
CA GLY A 163 12.52 -0.48 14.33
C GLY A 163 11.66 -1.59 13.71
N SER A 164 10.46 -1.24 13.25
CA SER A 164 9.44 -2.20 12.80
C SER A 164 9.73 -2.85 11.45
N VAL A 165 10.67 -2.27 10.68
CA VAL A 165 11.00 -2.71 9.33
C VAL A 165 12.51 -2.87 9.23
N CYS A 166 12.95 -4.00 8.68
CA CYS A 166 14.36 -4.30 8.43
C CYS A 166 14.63 -4.22 6.94
N LYS A 167 15.89 -3.98 6.57
CA LYS A 167 16.35 -4.31 5.21
C LYS A 167 16.13 -5.80 4.96
N ALA A 168 15.54 -6.15 3.81
CA ALA A 168 15.42 -7.54 3.41
C ALA A 168 16.76 -8.06 2.87
N GLN A 169 17.16 -9.23 3.35
CA GLN A 169 18.34 -9.95 2.86
C GLN A 169 18.01 -10.68 1.53
N SER A 170 16.80 -11.19 1.41
CA SER A 170 16.29 -11.90 0.24
C SER A 170 14.77 -11.83 0.15
N ALA A 171 14.26 -12.08 -1.05
CA ALA A 171 12.84 -12.29 -1.33
C ALA A 171 12.62 -13.73 -1.81
N HIS A 172 11.75 -14.48 -1.14
CA HIS A 172 11.25 -15.76 -1.60
C HIS A 172 10.04 -15.53 -2.52
N VAL A 173 10.23 -15.80 -3.81
CA VAL A 173 9.26 -15.54 -4.86
C VAL A 173 8.63 -16.84 -5.32
N VAL A 174 7.29 -16.81 -5.43
CA VAL A 174 6.47 -17.89 -5.98
C VAL A 174 5.70 -17.34 -7.17
N LEU A 175 5.95 -17.89 -8.36
CA LEU A 175 5.20 -17.59 -9.56
C LEU A 175 4.27 -18.76 -9.86
N LYS A 176 2.99 -18.44 -10.03
CA LYS A 176 1.94 -19.36 -10.46
C LYS A 176 1.52 -19.06 -11.89
N SER A 177 1.13 -20.09 -12.61
CA SER A 177 0.45 -20.02 -13.90
C SER A 177 -0.84 -20.82 -13.78
N GLU A 178 -1.99 -20.17 -14.00
CA GLU A 178 -3.30 -20.83 -13.90
C GLU A 178 -3.48 -21.55 -12.54
N GLY A 179 -3.02 -20.90 -11.46
CA GLY A 179 -3.06 -21.42 -10.09
C GLY A 179 -1.99 -22.45 -9.73
N ASN A 180 -1.19 -22.94 -10.68
CA ASN A 180 -0.13 -23.92 -10.42
C ASN A 180 1.23 -23.25 -10.22
N ILE A 181 1.99 -23.64 -9.20
CA ILE A 181 3.35 -23.14 -9.00
C ILE A 181 4.24 -23.61 -10.16
N VAL A 182 4.81 -22.66 -10.89
CA VAL A 182 5.69 -22.92 -12.04
C VAL A 182 7.14 -22.49 -11.81
N LEU A 183 7.36 -21.62 -10.83
CA LEU A 183 8.69 -21.18 -10.41
C LEU A 183 8.64 -20.80 -8.93
N GLU A 184 9.62 -21.28 -8.16
CA GLU A 184 9.82 -20.94 -6.76
C GLU A 184 11.32 -20.72 -6.51
N ARG A 185 11.70 -19.50 -6.10
CA ARG A 185 13.10 -19.11 -5.95
C ARG A 185 13.28 -18.05 -4.88
N SER A 186 14.34 -18.16 -4.09
CA SER A 186 14.83 -17.07 -3.26
C SER A 186 15.81 -16.20 -4.06
N LEU A 187 15.54 -14.90 -4.13
CA LEU A 187 16.33 -13.90 -4.84
C LEU A 187 16.98 -12.96 -3.83
N THR A 188 18.28 -12.73 -3.96
CA THR A 188 18.97 -11.61 -3.31
C THR A 188 18.97 -10.40 -4.23
N ALA A 189 19.23 -9.21 -3.70
CA ALA A 189 19.32 -7.98 -4.49
C ALA A 189 20.21 -8.15 -5.74
N GLY A 190 19.69 -7.75 -6.91
CA GLY A 190 20.32 -7.88 -8.22
C GLY A 190 20.13 -9.22 -8.92
N ASN A 191 19.55 -10.23 -8.26
CA ASN A 191 19.31 -11.54 -8.88
C ASN A 191 17.94 -11.62 -9.54
N SER A 192 17.89 -12.37 -10.64
CA SER A 192 16.67 -12.58 -11.42
C SER A 192 16.31 -14.06 -11.56
N ALA A 193 15.02 -14.33 -11.76
CA ALA A 193 14.51 -15.61 -12.23
C ALA A 193 13.64 -15.41 -13.47
N ARG A 194 13.56 -16.44 -14.32
CA ARG A 194 12.74 -16.43 -15.53
C ARG A 194 12.01 -17.75 -15.70
N TYR A 195 10.75 -17.68 -16.13
CA TYR A 195 9.94 -18.81 -16.54
C TYR A 195 9.43 -18.63 -17.98
N SER A 196 9.48 -19.70 -18.78
CA SER A 196 9.03 -19.72 -20.18
C SER A 196 8.50 -21.10 -20.61
N GLY A 197 7.76 -21.76 -19.72
CA GLY A 197 7.41 -23.19 -19.86
C GLY A 197 6.07 -23.51 -20.54
N ARG A 198 5.29 -22.52 -20.98
CA ARG A 198 3.91 -22.73 -21.49
C ARG A 198 3.79 -23.09 -22.97
N ASN A 199 4.89 -23.08 -23.73
CA ASN A 199 4.90 -23.36 -25.18
C ASN A 199 3.97 -22.47 -26.03
N ASP A 200 3.44 -21.38 -25.49
CA ASP A 200 2.56 -20.40 -26.14
C ASP A 200 3.29 -19.08 -26.45
N GLY A 201 4.63 -19.08 -26.31
CA GLY A 201 5.49 -17.92 -26.46
C GLY A 201 5.52 -16.98 -25.25
N SER A 202 4.72 -17.24 -24.21
CA SER A 202 4.70 -16.41 -23.01
C SER A 202 5.91 -16.67 -22.11
N SER A 203 6.33 -15.64 -21.39
CA SER A 203 7.37 -15.76 -20.38
C SER A 203 7.27 -14.66 -19.33
N VAL A 204 7.79 -14.94 -18.15
CA VAL A 204 7.90 -13.97 -17.05
C VAL A 204 9.36 -13.91 -16.61
N SER A 205 9.90 -12.71 -16.50
CA SER A 205 11.18 -12.46 -15.84
C SER A 205 10.97 -11.55 -14.63
N ILE A 206 11.58 -11.92 -13.52
CA ILE A 206 11.47 -11.26 -12.23
C ILE A 206 12.89 -10.91 -11.78
N LEU A 207 13.15 -9.64 -11.54
CA LEU A 207 14.40 -9.14 -10.97
C LEU A 207 14.07 -8.51 -9.62
N TYR A 208 14.76 -8.95 -8.58
CA TYR A 208 14.65 -8.35 -7.25
C TYR A 208 15.75 -7.30 -7.07
N LEU A 209 15.38 -6.04 -6.87
CA LEU A 209 16.35 -4.94 -6.72
C LEU A 209 16.74 -4.75 -5.26
N SER A 210 15.75 -4.56 -4.41
CA SER A 210 15.91 -4.31 -2.98
C SER A 210 14.57 -4.49 -2.27
N GLY A 211 14.55 -4.48 -0.94
CA GLY A 211 13.28 -4.38 -0.23
C GLY A 211 13.45 -4.36 1.27
N GLU A 212 12.30 -4.33 1.92
CA GLU A 212 12.16 -4.34 3.35
C GLU A 212 11.42 -5.61 3.81
N ALA A 213 11.58 -5.94 5.09
CA ALA A 213 10.98 -7.09 5.71
C ALA A 213 10.48 -6.73 7.11
N ASP A 214 9.44 -7.43 7.55
CA ASP A 214 8.94 -7.31 8.92
C ASP A 214 10.04 -7.65 9.93
N SER A 215 10.15 -6.86 11.00
CA SER A 215 11.16 -7.07 12.03
C SER A 215 10.82 -8.14 13.06
N GLY A 216 9.59 -8.66 13.05
CA GLY A 216 9.09 -9.64 14.01
C GLY A 216 9.96 -10.87 14.15
N PRO A 217 10.49 -11.48 13.06
CA PRO A 217 11.43 -12.59 13.14
C PRO A 217 12.76 -12.25 13.82
N CYS A 218 13.14 -10.97 13.90
CA CYS A 218 14.41 -10.52 14.48
C CYS A 218 14.33 -10.16 15.97
N SER A 219 13.13 -10.02 16.53
CA SER A 219 12.93 -9.64 17.93
C SER A 219 12.22 -10.73 18.71
N PRO A 220 12.76 -11.19 19.86
CA PRO A 220 12.05 -12.12 20.73
C PRO A 220 10.78 -11.50 21.34
N ALA A 221 10.64 -10.17 21.31
CA ALA A 221 9.44 -9.46 21.75
C ALA A 221 8.30 -9.47 20.71
N GLY A 222 8.54 -10.02 19.51
CA GLY A 222 7.56 -10.12 18.42
C GLY A 222 7.54 -8.91 17.49
N ALA A 223 6.55 -8.87 16.60
CA ALA A 223 6.37 -7.81 15.61
C ALA A 223 6.12 -6.46 16.29
N MET A 224 6.86 -5.44 15.85
CA MET A 224 6.63 -4.07 16.27
C MET A 224 5.62 -3.43 15.32
N ALA A 225 4.59 -2.79 15.86
CA ALA A 225 3.66 -2.02 15.04
C ALA A 225 4.42 -0.87 14.36
N GLY A 226 4.26 -0.73 13.04
CA GLY A 226 4.88 0.34 12.27
C GLY A 226 4.50 0.28 10.80
N MET A 227 5.34 0.88 9.96
CA MET A 227 5.10 0.97 8.51
C MET A 227 5.12 -0.42 7.88
N GLN A 228 4.35 -0.59 6.81
CA GLN A 228 4.36 -1.82 6.03
C GLN A 228 5.68 -1.91 5.23
N PRO A 229 6.36 -3.06 5.21
CA PRO A 229 7.57 -3.23 4.43
C PRO A 229 7.28 -3.13 2.93
N ILE A 230 8.11 -2.38 2.20
CA ILE A 230 8.00 -2.23 0.74
C ILE A 230 9.18 -2.92 0.05
N SER A 231 8.92 -3.63 -1.04
CA SER A 231 9.96 -4.25 -1.87
C SER A 231 9.95 -3.73 -3.30
N ASN A 232 11.12 -3.70 -3.94
CA ASN A 232 11.28 -3.21 -5.30
C ASN A 232 11.69 -4.35 -6.24
N PHE A 233 10.81 -4.63 -7.20
CA PHE A 233 11.01 -5.60 -8.26
C PHE A 233 10.91 -4.95 -9.63
N ILE A 234 11.54 -5.58 -10.62
CA ILE A 234 11.21 -5.39 -12.03
C ILE A 234 10.62 -6.71 -12.53
N ILE A 235 9.36 -6.68 -12.95
CA ILE A 235 8.65 -7.84 -13.50
C ILE A 235 8.31 -7.51 -14.94
N HIS A 236 8.77 -8.36 -15.85
CA HIS A 236 8.47 -8.27 -17.27
C HIS A 236 7.73 -9.53 -17.71
N VAL A 237 6.57 -9.33 -18.35
CA VAL A 237 5.70 -10.40 -18.83
C VAL A 237 5.53 -10.25 -20.34
N VAL A 238 5.97 -11.28 -21.06
CA VAL A 238 5.62 -11.48 -22.46
C VAL A 238 4.29 -12.24 -22.48
N PRO A 239 3.18 -11.63 -22.92
CA PRO A 239 1.89 -12.30 -22.96
C PRO A 239 1.89 -13.43 -24.03
N PRO A 240 0.98 -14.42 -23.90
CA PRO A 240 0.79 -15.45 -24.93
C PRO A 240 0.51 -14.85 -26.31
N ILE A 241 0.95 -15.55 -27.36
CA ILE A 241 0.67 -15.14 -28.75
C ILE A 241 -0.85 -15.01 -28.96
N GLY A 242 -1.28 -13.88 -29.50
CA GLY A 242 -2.71 -13.57 -29.72
C GLY A 242 -3.42 -12.91 -28.54
N GLN A 243 -2.79 -12.82 -27.36
CA GLN A 243 -3.27 -12.01 -26.23
C GLN A 243 -2.61 -10.63 -26.12
N ALA A 244 -1.58 -10.37 -26.91
CA ALA A 244 -1.02 -9.02 -27.02
C ALA A 244 -2.10 -8.09 -27.60
N GLY A 245 -2.78 -7.37 -26.71
CA GLY A 245 -3.69 -6.31 -27.10
C GLY A 245 -2.90 -5.34 -27.97
N THR A 246 -3.34 -5.12 -29.21
CA THR A 246 -2.93 -3.92 -29.94
C THR A 246 -3.25 -2.74 -29.03
N PRO A 247 -2.36 -1.74 -28.83
CA PRO A 247 -2.68 -0.59 -28.01
C PRO A 247 -4.00 0.00 -28.51
N GLY A 248 -5.08 -0.27 -27.78
CA GLY A 248 -6.39 0.16 -28.17
C GLY A 248 -6.34 1.68 -28.18
N ILE A 249 -6.59 2.28 -29.35
CA ILE A 249 -7.02 3.67 -29.41
C ILE A 249 -8.37 3.67 -28.71
N VAL A 250 -8.36 3.82 -27.39
CA VAL A 250 -9.56 4.09 -26.61
C VAL A 250 -9.98 5.49 -27.05
N THR A 251 -10.91 5.57 -28.00
CA THR A 251 -11.60 6.81 -28.32
C THR A 251 -12.47 7.14 -27.13
N HIS A 252 -11.88 7.76 -26.11
CA HIS A 252 -12.63 8.36 -25.03
C HIS A 252 -13.30 9.63 -25.57
N PRO A 253 -14.57 9.92 -25.21
CA PRO A 253 -15.23 11.14 -25.65
C PRO A 253 -14.41 12.36 -25.20
N THR A 254 -14.04 13.19 -26.17
CA THR A 254 -13.35 14.46 -25.98
C THR A 254 -14.15 15.32 -25.00
N ALA A 255 -13.74 15.38 -23.74
CA ALA A 255 -14.18 16.41 -22.82
C ALA A 255 -13.56 17.73 -23.30
N ALA A 256 -14.37 18.55 -23.96
CA ALA A 256 -14.00 19.88 -24.38
C ALA A 256 -13.66 20.76 -23.17
N GLY A 257 -12.46 21.36 -23.19
CA GLY A 257 -12.11 22.57 -22.46
C GLY A 257 -12.24 22.52 -20.94
N ILE A 258 -11.16 22.13 -20.26
CA ILE A 258 -10.94 22.56 -18.87
C ILE A 258 -9.55 23.19 -18.79
N GLU A 259 -9.54 24.50 -18.59
CA GLU A 259 -8.38 25.30 -18.24
C GLU A 259 -7.67 24.70 -17.01
N PRO A 260 -6.32 24.66 -16.96
CA PRO A 260 -5.61 24.15 -15.81
C PRO A 260 -5.77 25.12 -14.64
N LYS A 261 -6.77 24.85 -13.78
CA LYS A 261 -6.85 25.46 -12.46
C LYS A 261 -5.80 24.79 -11.58
N VAL A 262 -4.61 25.38 -11.52
CA VAL A 262 -3.58 25.06 -10.53
C VAL A 262 -4.20 25.26 -9.15
N THR A 263 -4.61 24.17 -8.52
CA THR A 263 -5.04 24.19 -7.13
C THR A 263 -3.77 24.09 -6.29
N PRO A 264 -3.49 25.05 -5.39
CA PRO A 264 -2.34 24.97 -4.50
C PRO A 264 -2.36 23.63 -3.76
N LEU A 265 -1.20 22.97 -3.72
CA LEU A 265 -0.96 21.75 -2.95
C LEU A 265 -1.39 22.01 -1.51
N ALA A 266 -2.57 21.52 -1.13
CA ALA A 266 -2.99 21.54 0.25
C ALA A 266 -2.04 20.61 1.01
N THR A 267 -1.27 21.18 1.94
CA THR A 267 -0.59 20.40 2.97
C THR A 267 -1.64 19.47 3.58
N PRO A 268 -1.45 18.14 3.57
CA PRO A 268 -2.41 17.24 4.16
C PRO A 268 -2.61 17.66 5.61
N ALA A 269 -3.85 18.00 5.97
CA ALA A 269 -4.21 18.20 7.36
C ALA A 269 -3.84 16.93 8.10
N ALA A 270 -3.10 17.05 9.21
CA ALA A 270 -2.75 15.92 10.04
C ALA A 270 -4.02 15.08 10.27
N THR A 271 -3.96 13.80 9.91
CA THR A 271 -5.05 12.85 10.12
C THR A 271 -5.42 12.89 11.60
N GLN A 272 -6.48 13.62 11.93
CA GLN A 272 -7.04 13.58 13.26
C GLN A 272 -7.63 12.19 13.39
N ALA A 273 -7.06 11.39 14.30
CA ALA A 273 -7.67 10.15 14.72
C ALA A 273 -9.17 10.41 15.01
N PRO A 274 -10.07 9.50 14.62
CA PRO A 274 -11.50 9.69 14.78
C PRO A 274 -11.79 10.16 16.21
N SER A 275 -12.30 11.37 16.33
CA SER A 275 -12.61 12.05 17.60
C SER A 275 -13.85 11.44 18.29
N GLY A 276 -14.00 10.12 18.21
CA GLY A 276 -15.05 9.34 18.88
C GLY A 276 -14.71 8.97 20.33
N CYS A 277 -13.46 9.10 20.77
CA CYS A 277 -13.07 8.79 22.15
C CYS A 277 -13.15 9.97 23.14
N ALA A 278 -13.46 11.19 22.69
CA ALA A 278 -13.52 12.35 23.58
C ALA A 278 -14.85 12.48 24.35
N LEU A 279 -15.93 11.80 23.92
CA LEU A 279 -17.24 11.91 24.59
C LEU A 279 -17.36 11.10 25.88
N VAL A 280 -16.42 10.18 26.17
CA VAL A 280 -16.46 9.41 27.43
C VAL A 280 -15.86 10.20 28.59
N VAL A 281 -14.98 11.17 28.33
CA VAL A 281 -14.34 11.96 29.40
C VAL A 281 -15.27 13.04 29.96
N THR A 282 -16.09 13.69 29.12
CA THR A 282 -17.06 14.69 29.59
C THR A 282 -18.21 14.08 30.39
N ALA A 283 -18.64 12.85 30.10
CA ALA A 283 -19.67 12.16 30.89
C ALA A 283 -19.17 11.81 32.31
N PHE A 284 -17.88 11.47 32.48
CA PHE A 284 -17.31 11.17 33.81
C PHE A 284 -17.11 12.42 34.68
N CYS A 285 -16.81 13.59 34.09
CA CYS A 285 -16.70 14.84 34.86
C CYS A 285 -18.05 15.31 35.43
N ILE A 286 -19.17 15.10 34.73
CA ILE A 286 -20.49 15.51 35.22
C ILE A 286 -20.97 14.63 36.39
N VAL A 287 -20.69 13.32 36.36
CA VAL A 287 -21.04 12.41 37.46
C VAL A 287 -20.22 12.71 38.73
N ALA A 288 -18.94 13.11 38.59
CA ALA A 288 -18.10 13.47 39.73
C ALA A 288 -18.53 14.79 40.42
N VAL A 289 -19.11 15.75 39.69
CA VAL A 289 -19.64 16.99 40.27
C VAL A 289 -21.03 16.77 40.91
N GLY A 290 -21.86 15.88 40.34
CA GLY A 290 -23.16 15.52 40.90
C GLY A 290 -23.10 14.80 42.25
N LEU A 291 -22.09 13.93 42.45
CA LEU A 291 -21.91 13.19 43.71
C LEU A 291 -21.37 14.04 44.87
N ARG A 292 -20.77 15.21 44.59
CA ARG A 292 -20.29 16.14 45.63
C ARG A 292 -21.41 16.94 46.30
N ARG A 293 -22.59 17.07 45.68
CA ARG A 293 -23.74 17.80 46.23
C ARG A 293 -24.69 16.95 47.10
N ARG A 294 -24.51 15.62 47.17
CA ARG A 294 -25.36 14.74 48.00
C ARG A 294 -24.77 14.38 49.37
N PHE A 295 -23.58 14.88 49.69
CA PHE A 295 -22.87 14.55 50.94
C PHE A 295 -22.30 15.77 51.67
N SER A 296 -22.89 16.96 51.45
CA SER A 296 -22.62 18.14 52.26
C SER A 296 -23.91 18.62 52.92
#